data_AF-A0AAD3N7G0-F1
#
_entry.id   AF-A0AAD3N7G0-F1
#
_cell.length_a   1.000
_cell.length_b   1.000
_cell.length_c   1.000
_cell.angle_alpha   90.00
_cell.angle_beta   90.00
_cell.angle_gamma   90.00
#
_symmetry.space_group_name_H-M   'P 1'
#
loop_
_entity.id
_entity.type
_entity.pdbx_description
1 polymer ?
#
loop_
_entity_poly.entity_id
_entity_poly.type
_entity_poly.pdbx_seq_one_letter_code
_entity_poly.pdbx_strand_id
1 'polypeptide(L)'
;MAADSMEIDDSLYSRQRYVLGDSAMHQMAQSSVFLSGMGGLGIEIAKNIVLAGVKAVTLHDTKQCETWDLGSNFFIRKEDVLNQRKRVEAVFLSKYQCVILTEARLSLQKRVNEFCHSQQPPIRFIGCDAYGICVRVFCDFGEEFEVSDPTGEEPKEIFIQSITQDSPGVVTCMDNQPHGLQTGQSVVFREVNGMVELNGTARQVSVLSPHSFAIGDTSQLQPYVHGGFFVLVKTPKTYRF
;
A
#
# COMPACT_ATOMS: atom_id res chain seq x y z
N MET A 1 -16.80 -22.69 -1.08
CA MET A 1 -17.54 -21.80 -0.16
C MET A 1 -17.14 -20.39 -0.54
N ALA A 2 -18.09 -19.57 -0.99
CA ALA A 2 -17.81 -18.17 -1.33
C ALA A 2 -17.29 -17.49 -0.06
N ALA A 3 -16.10 -16.89 -0.14
CA ALA A 3 -15.64 -16.00 0.91
C ALA A 3 -16.71 -14.91 1.03
N ASP A 4 -17.26 -14.75 2.23
CA ASP A 4 -18.13 -13.64 2.57
C ASP A 4 -17.35 -12.37 2.22
N SER A 5 -17.71 -11.72 1.11
CA SER A 5 -17.02 -10.51 0.66
C SER A 5 -17.38 -9.45 1.69
N MET A 6 -16.47 -9.20 2.62
CA MET A 6 -16.64 -8.19 3.64
C MET A 6 -16.84 -6.85 2.93
N GLU A 7 -18.08 -6.40 2.87
CA GLU A 7 -18.45 -5.20 2.13
C GLU A 7 -17.85 -3.99 2.86
N ILE A 8 -17.13 -3.15 2.13
CA ILE A 8 -16.55 -1.93 2.70
C ILE A 8 -17.70 -0.96 2.96
N ASP A 9 -17.89 -0.58 4.23
CA ASP A 9 -18.88 0.42 4.61
C ASP A 9 -18.46 1.81 4.08
N ASP A 10 -19.03 2.18 2.94
CA ASP A 10 -18.78 3.47 2.29
C ASP A 10 -19.18 4.66 3.17
N SER A 11 -20.16 4.51 4.06
CA SER A 11 -20.58 5.59 4.96
C SER A 11 -19.49 5.96 5.97
N LEU A 12 -18.64 4.99 6.32
CA LEU A 12 -17.52 5.15 7.23
C LEU A 12 -16.20 5.43 6.49
N TYR A 13 -15.96 4.72 5.39
CA TYR A 13 -14.65 4.66 4.73
C TYR A 13 -14.53 5.44 3.42
N SER A 14 -15.57 6.14 2.95
CA SER A 14 -15.57 6.85 1.64
C SER A 14 -14.28 7.62 1.35
N ARG A 15 -13.80 8.45 2.29
CA ARG A 15 -12.57 9.25 2.07
C ARG A 15 -11.29 8.40 2.05
N GLN A 16 -11.25 7.35 2.85
CA GLN A 16 -10.10 6.43 2.90
C GLN A 16 -10.04 5.55 1.65
N ARG A 17 -11.20 5.17 1.12
CA ARG A 17 -11.35 4.37 -0.10
C ARG A 17 -10.72 5.03 -1.31
N TYR A 18 -10.83 6.35 -1.45
CA TYR A 18 -10.17 7.11 -2.53
C TYR A 18 -8.65 7.16 -2.43
N VAL A 19 -8.07 6.88 -1.26
CA VAL A 19 -6.61 6.88 -1.06
C VAL A 19 -6.03 5.48 -1.19
N LEU A 20 -6.68 4.47 -0.61
CA LEU A 20 -6.16 3.11 -0.55
C LEU A 20 -6.67 2.21 -1.67
N GLY A 21 -7.90 2.45 -2.13
CA GLY A 21 -8.61 1.56 -3.03
C GLY A 21 -9.12 0.28 -2.37
N ASP A 22 -10.11 -0.34 -3.02
CA ASP A 22 -10.86 -1.48 -2.46
C ASP A 22 -9.95 -2.67 -2.17
N SER A 23 -9.03 -3.00 -3.08
CA SER A 23 -8.16 -4.16 -2.92
C SER A 23 -7.30 -4.06 -1.65
N ALA A 24 -6.71 -2.89 -1.38
CA ALA A 24 -5.89 -2.70 -0.19
C ALA A 24 -6.74 -2.74 1.08
N MET A 25 -7.92 -2.11 1.07
CA MET A 25 -8.83 -2.13 2.21
C MET A 25 -9.33 -3.55 2.55
N HIS A 26 -9.66 -4.38 1.57
CA HIS A 26 -10.03 -5.78 1.82
C HIS A 26 -8.87 -6.59 2.44
N GLN A 27 -7.62 -6.36 2.02
CA GLN A 27 -6.46 -7.01 2.64
C GLN A 27 -6.24 -6.55 4.09
N MET A 28 -6.40 -5.24 4.35
CA MET A 28 -6.31 -4.69 5.71
C MET A 28 -7.37 -5.29 6.64
N ALA A 29 -8.61 -5.38 6.17
CA ALA A 29 -9.73 -5.99 6.89
C ALA A 29 -9.51 -7.44 7.32
N GLN A 30 -8.57 -8.15 6.70
CA GLN A 30 -8.21 -9.52 7.03
C GLN A 30 -6.93 -9.63 7.88
N SER A 31 -6.24 -8.52 8.11
CA SER A 31 -4.95 -8.45 8.77
C SER A 31 -5.07 -8.18 10.27
N SER A 32 -4.37 -8.99 11.08
CA SER A 32 -4.24 -8.79 12.52
C SER A 32 -2.88 -8.17 12.87
N VAL A 33 -2.90 -7.12 13.68
CA VAL A 33 -1.71 -6.38 14.11
C VAL A 33 -1.46 -6.58 15.60
N PHE A 34 -0.22 -6.85 15.97
CA PHE A 34 0.24 -6.79 17.35
C PHE A 34 1.06 -5.53 17.57
N LEU A 35 0.75 -4.76 18.60
CA LEU A 35 1.45 -3.53 18.96
C LEU A 35 1.91 -3.59 20.42
N SER A 36 3.21 -3.48 20.65
CA SER A 36 3.80 -3.41 21.99
C SER A 36 4.34 -2.01 22.29
N GLY A 37 4.08 -1.54 23.50
CA GLY A 37 4.37 -0.20 23.98
C GLY A 37 3.19 0.72 23.71
N MET A 38 2.55 1.21 24.77
CA MET A 38 1.34 2.02 24.75
C MET A 38 1.52 3.35 25.50
N GLY A 39 2.72 3.93 25.44
CA GLY A 39 2.92 5.35 25.69
C GLY A 39 2.34 6.22 24.56
N GLY A 40 2.73 7.49 24.48
CA GLY A 40 2.19 8.43 23.50
C GLY A 40 2.32 7.99 22.04
N LEU A 41 3.49 7.48 21.64
CA LEU A 41 3.71 6.98 20.27
C LEU A 41 2.84 5.76 19.96
N GLY A 42 2.82 4.78 20.88
CA GLY A 42 2.04 3.57 20.72
C GLY A 42 0.56 3.86 20.54
N ILE A 43 -0.01 4.76 21.35
CA ILE A 43 -1.44 5.05 21.23
C ILE A 43 -1.81 5.78 19.94
N GLU A 44 -0.95 6.66 19.43
CA GLU A 44 -1.15 7.31 18.13
C GLU A 44 -1.13 6.29 16.98
N ILE A 45 -0.21 5.33 17.01
CA ILE A 45 -0.17 4.22 16.05
C ILE A 45 -1.45 3.38 16.17
N ALA A 46 -1.83 2.97 17.38
CA ALA A 46 -3.02 2.16 17.62
C ALA A 46 -4.29 2.84 17.10
N LYS A 47 -4.46 4.13 17.41
CA LYS A 47 -5.60 4.95 16.94
C LYS A 47 -5.69 4.92 15.42
N ASN A 48 -4.60 5.19 14.71
CA ASN A 48 -4.61 5.22 13.25
C ASN A 48 -4.87 3.84 12.65
N ILE A 49 -4.31 2.76 13.21
CA ILE A 49 -4.52 1.39 12.71
C ILE A 49 -5.96 0.92 12.94
N VAL A 50 -6.54 1.21 14.11
CA VAL A 50 -7.94 0.89 14.40
C VAL A 50 -8.87 1.68 13.48
N LEU A 51 -8.64 2.98 13.30
CA LEU A 51 -9.42 3.81 12.37
C LEU A 51 -9.29 3.34 10.92
N ALA A 52 -8.12 2.82 10.54
CA ALA A 52 -7.88 2.30 9.20
C ALA A 52 -8.67 1.01 8.88
N GLY A 53 -9.22 0.32 9.88
CA GLY A 53 -10.11 -0.83 9.67
C GLY A 53 -9.37 -2.15 9.43
N VAL A 54 -8.41 -2.49 10.29
CA VAL A 54 -7.80 -3.83 10.29
C VAL A 54 -8.70 -4.86 10.99
N LYS A 55 -8.46 -6.17 10.75
CA LYS A 55 -9.24 -7.26 11.37
C LYS A 55 -9.25 -7.19 12.89
N ALA A 56 -8.07 -7.03 13.47
CA ALA A 56 -7.87 -7.02 14.91
C ALA A 56 -6.57 -6.30 15.26
N VAL A 57 -6.57 -5.61 16.40
CA VAL A 57 -5.38 -5.03 17.01
C VAL A 57 -5.23 -5.61 18.42
N THR A 58 -4.12 -6.30 18.67
CA THR A 58 -3.73 -6.69 20.02
C THR A 58 -2.73 -5.69 20.56
N LEU A 59 -3.06 -5.08 21.70
CA LEU A 59 -2.19 -4.14 22.41
C LEU A 59 -1.42 -4.87 23.52
N HIS A 60 -0.17 -4.49 23.74
CA HIS A 60 0.67 -4.99 24.84
C HIS A 60 1.46 -3.85 25.49
N ASP A 61 1.34 -3.70 26.80
CA ASP A 61 2.25 -2.87 27.60
C ASP A 61 2.30 -3.43 29.02
N THR A 62 3.49 -3.45 29.61
CA THR A 62 3.72 -3.93 30.98
C THR A 62 3.90 -2.77 31.98
N LYS A 63 4.01 -1.53 31.50
CA LYS A 63 4.23 -0.35 32.32
C LYS A 63 2.93 0.15 32.97
N GLN A 64 3.10 0.80 34.12
CA GLN A 64 2.03 1.55 34.78
C GLN A 64 1.88 2.93 34.13
N CYS A 65 0.69 3.52 34.28
CA CYS A 65 0.44 4.90 33.89
C CYS A 65 1.26 5.83 34.80
N GLU A 66 2.06 6.71 34.22
CA GLU A 66 2.83 7.72 34.95
C GLU A 66 2.40 9.14 34.57
N THR A 67 2.79 10.15 35.35
CA THR A 67 2.39 11.54 35.10
C THR A 67 2.79 12.05 33.71
N TRP A 68 3.92 11.59 33.16
CA TRP A 68 4.32 11.97 31.79
C TRP A 68 3.39 11.44 30.69
N ASP A 69 2.57 10.42 30.97
CA ASP A 69 1.64 9.89 29.97
C ASP A 69 0.57 10.91 29.65
N LEU A 70 0.14 11.67 30.65
CA LEU A 70 -0.92 12.66 30.52
C LEU A 70 -0.60 13.73 29.47
N GLY A 71 0.69 13.94 29.15
CA GLY A 71 1.12 14.90 28.14
C GLY A 71 1.11 14.38 26.70
N SER A 72 1.03 13.06 26.48
CA SER A 72 1.18 12.46 25.14
C SER A 72 0.23 11.31 24.83
N ASN A 73 -0.33 10.67 25.85
CA ASN A 73 -1.32 9.60 25.72
C ASN A 73 -2.71 10.13 26.08
N PHE A 74 -3.50 10.42 25.05
CA PHE A 74 -4.83 11.02 25.16
C PHE A 74 -5.93 10.08 25.70
N PHE A 75 -5.63 8.81 25.99
CA PHE A 75 -6.56 7.91 26.70
C PHE A 75 -6.26 7.74 28.18
N ILE A 76 -5.05 8.11 28.65
CA ILE A 76 -4.72 8.03 30.06
C ILE A 76 -5.30 9.25 30.77
N ARG A 77 -5.87 9.02 31.96
CA ARG A 77 -6.43 10.07 32.83
C ARG A 77 -5.65 10.16 34.14
N LYS A 78 -5.81 11.27 34.85
CA LYS A 78 -5.11 11.52 36.11
C LYS A 78 -5.42 10.42 37.13
N GLU A 79 -6.64 9.91 37.12
CA GLU A 79 -7.12 8.84 37.99
C GLU A 79 -6.39 7.52 37.70
N ASP A 80 -6.04 7.23 36.45
CA ASP A 80 -5.31 6.01 36.10
C ASP A 80 -3.89 6.03 36.69
N VAL A 81 -3.24 7.19 36.69
CA VAL A 81 -1.93 7.42 37.34
C VAL A 81 -2.06 7.31 38.86
N LEU A 82 -3.04 7.99 39.46
CA LEU A 82 -3.27 7.96 40.92
C LEU A 82 -3.58 6.55 41.43
N ASN A 83 -4.32 5.77 40.65
CA ASN A 83 -4.68 4.39 40.97
C ASN A 83 -3.63 3.37 40.49
N GLN A 84 -2.48 3.82 39.96
CA GLN A 84 -1.39 2.97 39.46
C GLN A 84 -1.86 1.88 38.49
N ARG A 85 -2.82 2.22 37.63
CA ARG A 85 -3.31 1.31 36.60
C ARG A 85 -2.21 1.02 35.59
N LYS A 86 -2.29 -0.16 34.95
CA LYS A 86 -1.44 -0.47 33.81
C LYS A 86 -1.92 0.30 32.60
N ARG A 87 -1.00 0.67 31.71
CA ARG A 87 -1.35 1.26 30.41
C ARG A 87 -2.20 0.30 29.56
N VAL A 88 -2.03 -1.01 29.75
CA VAL A 88 -2.85 -2.08 29.16
C VAL A 88 -3.12 -3.15 30.21
N GLU A 89 -4.39 -3.56 30.36
CA GLU A 89 -4.80 -4.57 31.34
C GLU A 89 -4.76 -6.02 30.81
N ALA A 90 -5.00 -6.24 29.51
CA ALA A 90 -5.04 -7.57 28.92
C ALA A 90 -4.40 -7.61 27.52
N VAL A 91 -3.62 -8.67 27.26
CA VAL A 91 -2.97 -8.94 25.97
C VAL A 91 -3.37 -10.34 25.53
N PHE A 92 -4.05 -10.46 24.39
CA PHE A 92 -4.42 -11.75 23.84
C PHE A 92 -3.43 -12.17 22.75
N LEU A 93 -2.74 -13.29 22.92
CA LEU A 93 -1.79 -13.78 21.91
C LEU A 93 -2.53 -14.53 20.79
N SER A 94 -2.58 -13.93 19.60
CA SER A 94 -3.07 -14.58 18.37
C SER A 94 -1.97 -14.67 17.30
N LYS A 95 -2.26 -15.32 16.16
CA LYS A 95 -1.39 -15.21 14.97
C LYS A 95 -1.54 -13.82 14.36
N TYR A 96 -0.42 -13.16 14.08
CA TYR A 96 -0.38 -11.79 13.55
C TYR A 96 0.26 -11.75 12.17
N GLN A 97 -0.21 -10.85 11.31
CA GLN A 97 0.43 -10.54 10.03
C GLN A 97 1.49 -9.44 10.20
N CYS A 98 1.32 -8.56 11.19
CA CYS A 98 2.26 -7.49 11.49
C CYS A 98 2.52 -7.35 13.00
N VAL A 99 3.78 -7.15 13.36
CA VAL A 99 4.26 -6.86 14.71
C VAL A 99 4.91 -5.48 14.74
N ILE A 100 4.44 -4.62 15.62
CA ILE A 100 4.97 -3.28 15.85
C ILE A 100 5.53 -3.22 17.27
N LEU A 101 6.80 -2.85 17.40
CA LEU A 101 7.42 -2.61 18.70
C LEU A 101 7.79 -1.14 18.88
N THR A 102 7.33 -0.58 19.98
CA THR A 102 7.69 0.75 20.48
C THR A 102 8.19 0.67 21.91
N GLU A 103 9.00 1.64 22.32
CA GLU A 103 9.54 1.77 23.68
C GLU A 103 10.30 0.51 24.17
N ALA A 104 10.79 -0.30 23.23
CA ALA A 104 11.49 -1.55 23.50
C ALA A 104 13.00 -1.38 23.30
N ARG A 105 13.82 -2.05 24.12
CA ARG A 105 15.28 -2.04 23.91
C ARG A 105 15.62 -2.59 22.52
N LEU A 106 16.60 -1.99 21.85
CA LEU A 106 17.04 -2.44 20.52
C LEU A 106 17.39 -3.92 20.47
N SER A 107 17.99 -4.48 21.53
CA SER A 107 18.30 -5.91 21.60
C SER A 107 17.05 -6.80 21.56
N LEU A 108 15.93 -6.36 22.14
CA LEU A 108 14.66 -7.06 22.03
C LEU A 108 14.06 -6.88 20.63
N GLN A 109 14.11 -5.67 20.07
CA GLN A 109 13.62 -5.40 18.71
C GLN A 109 14.32 -6.30 17.68
N LYS A 110 15.64 -6.44 17.75
CA LYS A 110 16.41 -7.33 16.88
C LYS A 110 15.97 -8.80 17.00
N ARG A 111 15.84 -9.30 18.24
CA ARG A 111 15.42 -10.70 18.48
C ARG A 111 14.01 -10.98 17.95
N VAL A 112 13.08 -10.04 18.16
CA VAL A 112 11.71 -10.17 17.66
C VAL A 112 11.68 -10.05 16.14
N ASN A 113 12.49 -9.16 15.55
CA ASN A 113 12.64 -9.04 14.11
C ASN A 113 13.14 -10.34 13.48
N GLU A 114 14.24 -10.90 13.99
CA GLU A 114 14.80 -12.19 13.55
C GLU A 114 13.75 -13.32 13.62
N PHE A 115 12.96 -13.35 14.70
CA PHE A 115 11.85 -14.29 14.82
C PHE A 115 10.77 -14.04 13.75
N CYS A 116 10.33 -12.79 13.55
CA CYS A 116 9.29 -12.43 12.58
C CYS A 116 9.72 -12.76 11.15
N HIS A 117 10.96 -12.41 10.79
CA HIS A 117 11.55 -12.62 9.47
C HIS A 117 11.69 -14.12 9.15
N SER A 118 11.99 -14.96 10.14
CA SER A 118 12.16 -16.41 9.96
C SER A 118 10.85 -17.21 9.87
N GLN A 119 9.67 -16.58 10.03
CA GLN A 119 8.39 -17.27 9.89
C GLN A 119 8.05 -17.56 8.42
N GLN A 120 7.17 -18.54 8.18
CA GLN A 120 6.66 -18.87 6.86
C GLN A 120 5.12 -18.84 6.84
N PRO A 121 4.48 -17.84 6.20
CA PRO A 121 5.08 -16.66 5.60
C PRO A 121 5.72 -15.72 6.65
N PRO A 122 6.66 -14.83 6.28
CA PRO A 122 7.27 -13.89 7.21
C PRO A 122 6.22 -13.01 7.91
N ILE A 123 6.39 -12.75 9.18
CA ILE A 123 5.59 -11.74 9.89
C ILE A 123 6.24 -10.38 9.61
N ARG A 124 5.43 -9.39 9.21
CA ARG A 124 5.95 -8.05 8.91
C ARG A 124 6.30 -7.34 10.22
N PHE A 125 7.48 -6.76 10.31
CA PHE A 125 7.97 -6.11 11.52
C PHE A 125 8.17 -4.60 11.32
N ILE A 126 7.75 -3.83 12.32
CA ILE A 126 8.03 -2.39 12.39
C ILE A 126 8.59 -2.06 13.78
N GLY A 127 9.78 -1.46 13.83
CA GLY A 127 10.37 -0.91 15.04
C GLY A 127 10.29 0.62 15.02
N CYS A 128 9.69 1.24 16.04
CA CYS A 128 9.54 2.69 16.07
C CYS A 128 9.71 3.25 17.48
N ASP A 129 10.57 4.26 17.65
CA ASP A 129 10.79 4.91 18.95
C ASP A 129 10.91 6.43 18.79
N ALA A 130 10.40 7.16 19.79
CA ALA A 130 10.55 8.60 19.93
C ALA A 130 11.34 8.94 21.21
N TYR A 131 12.39 9.76 21.06
CA TYR A 131 13.28 10.24 22.12
C TYR A 131 13.31 11.77 22.09
N GLY A 132 12.31 12.41 22.71
CA GLY A 132 12.11 13.84 22.60
C GLY A 132 11.79 14.26 21.16
N ILE A 133 12.66 15.05 20.54
CA ILE A 133 12.51 15.51 19.16
C ILE A 133 13.06 14.52 18.12
N CYS A 134 13.78 13.48 18.57
CA CYS A 134 14.38 12.49 17.69
C CYS A 134 13.43 11.29 17.55
N VAL A 135 13.31 10.77 16.34
CA VAL A 135 12.51 9.59 16.03
C VAL A 135 13.29 8.62 15.16
N ARG A 136 13.00 7.33 15.33
CA ARG A 136 13.50 6.26 14.49
C ARG A 136 12.33 5.39 14.06
N VAL A 137 12.29 5.05 12.77
CA VAL A 137 11.40 4.03 12.21
C VAL A 137 12.26 3.03 11.44
N PHE A 138 11.96 1.75 11.60
CA PHE A 138 12.56 0.63 10.89
C PHE A 138 11.45 -0.32 10.43
N CYS A 139 11.53 -0.80 9.21
CA CYS A 139 10.57 -1.74 8.63
C CYS A 139 11.33 -2.93 8.05
N ASP A 140 10.83 -4.13 8.33
CA ASP A 140 11.26 -5.39 7.73
C ASP A 140 10.02 -6.17 7.32
N PHE A 141 9.81 -6.30 6.01
CA PHE A 141 8.65 -6.97 5.45
C PHE A 141 8.98 -8.34 4.86
N GLY A 142 10.19 -8.84 5.13
CA GLY A 142 10.74 -10.09 4.61
C GLY A 142 11.43 -9.95 3.25
N GLU A 143 12.04 -11.04 2.82
CA GLU A 143 12.81 -11.16 1.56
C GLU A 143 11.96 -10.96 0.30
N GLU A 144 10.65 -11.19 0.37
CA GLU A 144 9.73 -11.04 -0.76
C GLU A 144 8.46 -10.31 -0.32
N PHE A 145 8.44 -9.00 -0.61
CA PHE A 145 7.29 -8.15 -0.38
C PHE A 145 6.81 -7.52 -1.69
N GLU A 146 5.67 -7.97 -2.18
CA GLU A 146 5.05 -7.44 -3.39
C GLU A 146 4.33 -6.11 -3.10
N VAL A 147 4.68 -5.08 -3.88
CA VAL A 147 4.01 -3.78 -3.90
C VAL A 147 3.29 -3.65 -5.23
N SER A 148 1.96 -3.73 -5.19
CA SER A 148 1.09 -3.61 -6.38
C SER A 148 1.06 -2.17 -6.94
N ASP A 149 1.09 -1.18 -6.04
CA ASP A 149 1.07 0.23 -6.39
C ASP A 149 2.11 1.02 -5.55
N PRO A 150 3.25 1.42 -6.16
CA PRO A 150 4.30 2.11 -5.43
C PRO A 150 4.03 3.60 -5.19
N THR A 151 3.02 4.20 -5.83
CA THR A 151 2.79 5.65 -5.74
C THR A 151 1.40 6.03 -5.24
N GLY A 152 0.38 5.22 -5.48
CA GLY A 152 -1.03 5.58 -5.22
C GLY A 152 -1.60 6.62 -6.18
N GLU A 153 -0.80 7.17 -7.10
CA GLU A 153 -1.22 8.19 -8.06
C GLU A 153 -2.10 7.61 -9.16
N GLU A 154 -3.14 8.32 -9.58
CA GLU A 154 -3.94 7.88 -10.73
C GLU A 154 -3.06 7.78 -11.99
N PRO A 155 -3.19 6.70 -12.79
CA PRO A 155 -2.48 6.60 -14.06
C PRO A 155 -2.85 7.77 -14.98
N LYS A 156 -1.84 8.52 -15.42
CA LYS A 156 -2.05 9.63 -16.35
C LYS A 156 -2.62 9.13 -17.68
N GLU A 157 -3.73 9.72 -18.10
CA GLU A 157 -4.32 9.51 -19.42
C GLU A 157 -3.54 10.30 -20.48
N ILE A 158 -3.16 9.63 -21.57
CA ILE A 158 -2.41 10.24 -22.68
C ILE A 158 -3.14 9.95 -23.98
N PHE A 159 -3.53 11.03 -24.66
CA PHE A 159 -4.34 10.97 -25.86
C PHE A 159 -3.52 10.55 -27.08
N ILE A 160 -4.18 9.81 -27.97
CA ILE A 160 -3.57 9.21 -29.15
C ILE A 160 -3.82 10.09 -30.36
N GLN A 161 -2.77 10.38 -31.12
CA GLN A 161 -2.87 11.03 -32.42
C GLN A 161 -3.15 10.00 -33.52
N SER A 162 -2.33 8.97 -33.57
CA SER A 162 -2.41 7.92 -34.60
C SER A 162 -1.82 6.60 -34.09
N ILE A 163 -2.30 5.51 -34.70
CA ILE A 163 -1.74 4.17 -34.55
C ILE A 163 -1.52 3.60 -35.96
N THR A 164 -0.29 3.18 -36.27
CA THR A 164 -0.01 2.54 -37.56
C THR A 164 -0.54 1.11 -37.58
N GLN A 165 -0.94 0.64 -38.76
CA GLN A 165 -1.30 -0.76 -39.01
C GLN A 165 -0.08 -1.49 -39.57
N ASP A 166 0.85 -1.87 -38.70
CA ASP A 166 2.16 -2.43 -39.05
C ASP A 166 2.65 -3.45 -38.00
N SER A 167 3.82 -4.07 -38.25
CA SER A 167 4.53 -4.96 -37.33
C SER A 167 5.98 -4.50 -37.12
N PRO A 168 6.26 -3.66 -36.09
CA PRO A 168 5.34 -3.28 -35.01
C PRO A 168 4.48 -2.04 -35.34
N GLY A 169 3.24 -2.04 -34.84
CA GLY A 169 2.38 -0.88 -34.82
C GLY A 169 2.94 0.20 -33.89
N VAL A 170 2.93 1.44 -34.37
CA VAL A 170 3.50 2.61 -33.71
C VAL A 170 2.36 3.53 -33.28
N VAL A 171 2.34 3.85 -31.99
CA VAL A 171 1.43 4.82 -31.38
C VAL A 171 2.15 6.15 -31.28
N THR A 172 1.50 7.21 -31.76
CA THR A 172 1.98 8.61 -31.65
C THR A 172 1.06 9.38 -30.72
N CYS A 173 1.62 10.09 -29.74
CA CYS A 173 0.86 10.88 -28.77
C CYS A 173 0.35 12.19 -29.38
N MET A 174 -0.84 12.62 -28.97
CA MET A 174 -1.45 13.88 -29.41
C MET A 174 -0.58 15.08 -29.04
N ASP A 175 -0.52 16.07 -29.93
CA ASP A 175 0.22 17.34 -29.79
C ASP A 175 1.69 17.19 -29.35
N ASN A 176 2.33 16.06 -29.71
CA ASN A 176 3.68 15.73 -29.24
C ASN A 176 3.80 15.82 -27.70
N GLN A 177 2.77 15.43 -26.96
CA GLN A 177 2.86 15.33 -25.51
C GLN A 177 3.87 14.22 -25.14
N PRO A 178 4.79 14.45 -24.19
CA PRO A 178 5.67 13.38 -23.74
C PRO A 178 4.91 12.33 -22.92
N HIS A 179 5.11 11.06 -23.23
CA HIS A 179 4.36 9.97 -22.59
C HIS A 179 4.94 9.48 -21.26
N GLY A 180 6.23 9.70 -20.99
CA GLY A 180 6.87 9.29 -19.73
C GLY A 180 7.07 7.77 -19.54
N LEU A 181 6.63 6.96 -20.50
CA LEU A 181 6.84 5.50 -20.51
C LEU A 181 8.31 5.08 -20.64
N GLN A 182 8.60 3.86 -20.20
CA GLN A 182 9.87 3.14 -20.37
C GLN A 182 9.63 1.82 -21.12
N THR A 183 10.62 1.40 -21.92
CA THR A 183 10.56 0.10 -22.63
C THR A 183 10.39 -1.05 -21.63
N GLY A 184 9.45 -1.94 -21.94
CA GLY A 184 9.08 -3.07 -21.09
C GLY A 184 7.85 -2.85 -20.22
N GLN A 185 7.41 -1.59 -20.03
CA GLN A 185 6.13 -1.28 -19.38
C GLN A 185 4.94 -1.72 -20.23
N SER A 186 3.77 -1.85 -19.61
CA SER A 186 2.52 -2.16 -20.32
C SER A 186 1.54 -1.01 -20.22
N VAL A 187 0.77 -0.76 -21.28
CA VAL A 187 -0.32 0.21 -21.32
C VAL A 187 -1.62 -0.46 -21.72
N VAL A 188 -2.75 0.08 -21.29
CA VAL A 188 -4.08 -0.34 -21.74
C VAL A 188 -4.75 0.79 -22.48
N PHE A 189 -5.36 0.47 -23.63
CA PHE A 189 -6.03 1.42 -24.51
C PHE A 189 -7.52 1.52 -24.17
N ARG A 190 -8.08 2.72 -24.33
CA ARG A 190 -9.51 3.01 -24.16
C ARG A 190 -9.97 3.97 -25.24
N GLU A 191 -11.24 3.84 -25.62
CA GLU A 191 -11.92 4.74 -26.56
C GLU A 191 -11.26 4.88 -27.94
N VAL A 192 -10.47 3.89 -28.36
CA VAL A 192 -9.87 3.84 -29.69
C VAL A 192 -10.95 3.49 -30.72
N ASN A 193 -11.15 4.34 -31.72
CA ASN A 193 -12.10 4.10 -32.81
C ASN A 193 -11.36 3.59 -34.06
N GLY A 194 -12.00 2.66 -34.80
CA GLY A 194 -11.36 1.94 -35.90
C GLY A 194 -10.68 0.67 -35.39
N MET A 195 -9.55 0.82 -34.69
CA MET A 195 -8.75 -0.27 -34.13
C MET A 195 -9.26 -0.72 -32.75
N VAL A 196 -10.54 -1.11 -32.69
CA VAL A 196 -11.29 -1.35 -31.44
C VAL A 196 -10.78 -2.54 -30.63
N GLU A 197 -10.08 -3.48 -31.27
CA GLU A 197 -9.49 -4.68 -30.66
C GLU A 197 -8.38 -4.34 -29.66
N LEU A 198 -7.84 -3.12 -29.70
CA LEU A 198 -6.91 -2.63 -28.68
C LEU A 198 -7.60 -2.29 -27.37
N ASN A 199 -8.88 -1.89 -27.39
CA ASN A 199 -9.57 -1.41 -26.20
C ASN A 199 -9.65 -2.50 -25.12
N GLY A 200 -9.23 -2.14 -23.90
CA GLY A 200 -9.21 -3.05 -22.75
C GLY A 200 -8.08 -4.09 -22.77
N THR A 201 -7.23 -4.13 -23.80
CA THR A 201 -6.08 -5.04 -23.88
C THR A 201 -4.80 -4.36 -23.41
N ALA A 202 -4.01 -5.05 -22.59
CA ALA A 202 -2.69 -4.59 -22.19
C ALA A 202 -1.66 -4.88 -23.29
N ARG A 203 -0.84 -3.89 -23.66
CA ARG A 203 0.23 -4.01 -24.65
C ARG A 203 1.56 -3.58 -24.05
N GLN A 204 2.59 -4.38 -24.28
CA GLN A 204 3.94 -4.04 -23.88
C GLN A 204 4.51 -2.96 -24.81
N VAL A 205 5.21 -2.01 -24.21
CA VAL A 205 5.72 -0.80 -24.85
C VAL A 205 7.19 -0.96 -25.21
N SER A 206 7.55 -0.58 -26.44
CA SER A 206 8.92 -0.31 -26.85
C SER A 206 9.06 1.15 -27.24
N VAL A 207 9.73 1.95 -26.40
CA VAL A 207 9.83 3.41 -26.60
C VAL A 207 10.69 3.72 -27.81
N LEU A 208 10.19 4.56 -28.73
CA LEU A 208 10.89 5.00 -29.93
C LEU A 208 11.38 6.45 -29.79
N SER A 209 10.56 7.30 -29.20
CA SER A 209 10.86 8.71 -28.91
C SER A 209 10.13 9.14 -27.63
N PRO A 210 10.30 10.37 -27.13
CA PRO A 210 9.48 10.87 -26.02
C PRO A 210 7.96 10.91 -26.32
N HIS A 211 7.57 10.84 -27.59
CA HIS A 211 6.19 11.06 -28.07
C HIS A 211 5.61 9.86 -28.82
N SER A 212 6.39 8.78 -29.01
CA SER A 212 5.95 7.61 -29.77
C SER A 212 6.59 6.32 -29.29
N PHE A 213 5.83 5.24 -29.42
CA PHE A 213 6.24 3.90 -28.98
C PHE A 213 5.57 2.81 -29.82
N ALA A 214 6.18 1.63 -29.85
CA ALA A 214 5.67 0.44 -30.52
C ALA A 214 4.92 -0.49 -29.56
N ILE A 215 3.88 -1.18 -30.06
CA ILE A 215 2.98 -2.07 -29.26
C ILE A 215 2.84 -3.51 -29.79
N GLY A 216 3.77 -3.94 -30.64
CA GLY A 216 3.74 -5.25 -31.31
C GLY A 216 2.93 -5.23 -32.61
N ASP A 217 2.56 -6.40 -33.13
CA ASP A 217 1.88 -6.51 -34.42
C ASP A 217 0.44 -5.97 -34.35
N THR A 218 0.13 -5.07 -35.29
CA THR A 218 -1.20 -4.46 -35.50
C THR A 218 -1.70 -4.66 -36.93
N SER A 219 -0.96 -5.37 -37.78
CA SER A 219 -1.25 -5.56 -39.20
C SER A 219 -2.61 -6.23 -39.46
N GLN A 220 -3.04 -7.10 -38.55
CA GLN A 220 -4.32 -7.83 -38.62
C GLN A 220 -5.49 -7.11 -37.95
N LEU A 221 -5.25 -5.97 -37.31
CA LEU A 221 -6.31 -5.21 -36.63
C LEU A 221 -7.01 -4.29 -37.64
N GLN A 222 -8.22 -3.83 -37.31
CA GLN A 222 -8.84 -2.78 -38.11
C GLN A 222 -8.00 -1.48 -38.12
N PRO A 223 -7.98 -0.72 -39.24
CA PRO A 223 -7.26 0.55 -39.30
C PRO A 223 -7.76 1.53 -38.24
N TYR A 224 -6.82 2.22 -37.59
CA TYR A 224 -7.15 3.32 -36.68
C TYR A 224 -7.87 4.45 -37.44
N VAL A 225 -8.91 5.01 -36.82
CA VAL A 225 -9.66 6.14 -37.38
C VAL A 225 -9.38 7.42 -36.59
N HIS A 226 -9.75 7.48 -35.31
CA HIS A 226 -9.51 8.63 -34.44
C HIS A 226 -9.72 8.32 -32.95
N GLY A 227 -9.28 9.25 -32.09
CA GLY A 227 -9.57 9.28 -30.67
C GLY A 227 -8.85 8.20 -29.87
N GLY A 228 -9.25 8.08 -28.62
CA GLY A 228 -8.68 7.15 -27.67
C GLY A 228 -7.49 7.71 -26.90
N PHE A 229 -7.25 7.05 -25.78
CA PHE A 229 -6.14 7.33 -24.89
C PHE A 229 -5.62 6.02 -24.34
N PHE A 230 -4.42 6.07 -23.75
CA PHE A 230 -3.87 4.95 -23.01
C PHE A 230 -3.52 5.37 -21.59
N VAL A 231 -3.49 4.38 -20.70
CA VAL A 231 -3.01 4.53 -19.33
C VAL A 231 -1.97 3.45 -19.02
N LEU A 232 -0.99 3.79 -18.19
CA LEU A 232 0.02 2.86 -17.71
C LEU A 232 -0.64 1.76 -16.85
N VAL A 233 -0.36 0.50 -17.18
CA VAL A 233 -0.69 -0.63 -16.31
C VAL A 233 0.37 -0.71 -15.23
N LYS A 234 -0.03 -0.48 -13.98
CA LYS A 234 0.85 -0.66 -12.82
C LYS A 234 1.14 -2.14 -12.65
N THR A 235 2.40 -2.52 -12.81
CA THR A 235 2.87 -3.89 -12.59
C THR A 235 3.39 -4.02 -11.17
N PRO A 236 3.00 -5.05 -10.40
CA PRO A 236 3.54 -5.29 -9.08
C PRO A 236 5.07 -5.41 -9.10
N LYS A 237 5.72 -4.89 -8.06
CA LYS A 237 7.16 -4.97 -7.87
C LYS A 237 7.47 -5.66 -6.55
N THR A 238 8.39 -6.62 -6.58
CA THR A 238 8.85 -7.30 -5.36
C THR A 238 10.08 -6.59 -4.80
N TYR A 239 10.03 -6.27 -3.51
CA TYR A 239 11.11 -5.68 -2.73
C TYR A 239 11.64 -6.71 -1.71
N ARG A 240 12.91 -6.56 -1.33
CA ARG A 240 13.58 -7.37 -0.31
C ARG A 240 14.02 -6.47 0.84
N PHE A 241 13.80 -6.91 2.07
CA PHE A 241 14.09 -6.17 3.30
C PHE A 241 15.11 -6.90 4.16
#